data_AF-A0A7C6LE21-F1
#
_entry.id   AF-A0A7C6LE21-F1
#
_cell.length_a   1.000
_cell.length_b   1.000
_cell.length_c   1.000
_cell.angle_alpha   90.00
_cell.angle_beta   90.00
_cell.angle_gamma   90.00
#
_symmetry.space_group_name_H-M   'P 1'
#
loop_
_entity.id
_entity.type
_entity.pdbx_description
1 polymer ?
#
loop_
_entity_poly.entity_id
_entity_poly.type
_entity_poly.pdbx_seq_one_letter_code
_entity_poly.pdbx_strand_id
1 'polypeptide(L)' 'MTQWRCSICGYTLTEETPPEVCPMCNNHCSFVDNTCYIPDCGKVESDSQG' A
#
# COMPACT_ATOMS: atom_id res chain seq x y z
N MET A 1 -14.63 2.24 0.10
CA MET A 1 -13.87 1.29 -0.75
C MET A 1 -12.42 1.41 -0.39
N THR A 2 -11.74 0.31 -0.09
CA THR A 2 -10.33 0.30 0.32
C THR A 2 -9.47 -0.08 -0.88
N GLN A 3 -8.37 0.64 -1.08
CA GLN A 3 -7.38 0.28 -2.08
C GLN A 3 -6.34 -0.66 -1.46
N TRP A 4 -6.20 -1.81 -2.07
CA TRP A 4 -5.31 -2.88 -1.65
C TRP A 4 -4.16 -2.98 -2.65
N ARG A 5 -2.93 -3.12 -2.16
CA ARG A 5 -1.73 -3.32 -2.98
C ARG A 5 -1.10 -4.67 -2.67
N CYS A 6 -0.87 -5.47 -3.70
CA CYS A 6 -0.17 -6.74 -3.59
C CYS A 6 1.27 -6.49 -3.11
N SER A 7 1.66 -7.16 -2.03
CA SER A 7 3.02 -7.10 -1.47
C SER A 7 4.09 -7.75 -2.36
N ILE A 8 3.70 -8.62 -3.30
CA ILE A 8 4.63 -9.35 -4.17
C ILE A 8 4.87 -8.60 -5.48
N CYS A 9 3.80 -8.38 -6.26
CA CYS A 9 3.92 -7.81 -7.60
C CYS A 9 3.57 -6.31 -7.66
N GLY A 10 3.02 -5.74 -6.59
CA GLY A 10 2.61 -4.34 -6.54
C GLY A 10 1.28 -4.02 -7.23
N TYR A 11 0.53 -5.02 -7.71
CA TYR A 11 -0.81 -4.83 -8.29
C TYR A 11 -1.76 -4.18 -7.29
N THR A 12 -2.56 -3.21 -7.74
CA THR A 12 -3.56 -2.52 -6.93
C THR A 12 -4.98 -2.91 -7.34
N LEU A 13 -5.85 -3.14 -6.36
CA LEU A 13 -7.29 -3.34 -6.55
C LEU A 13 -8.09 -2.54 -5.52
N THR A 14 -9.35 -2.25 -5.83
CA THR A 14 -10.24 -1.47 -4.97
C THR A 14 -11.43 -2.34 -4.58
N GLU A 15 -11.44 -2.84 -3.35
CA GLU A 15 -12.44 -3.78 -2.84
C GLU A 15 -12.67 -3.55 -1.34
N GLU A 16 -13.77 -4.07 -0.78
CA GLU A 16 -14.00 -4.04 0.67
C GLU A 16 -13.06 -4.97 1.42
N THR A 17 -12.79 -6.15 0.86
CA THR A 17 -11.89 -7.17 1.43
C THR A 17 -10.95 -7.72 0.36
N PRO A 18 -9.64 -7.84 0.62
CA PRO A 18 -8.70 -8.35 -0.37
C PRO A 18 -8.80 -9.88 -0.51
N PRO A 19 -8.56 -10.45 -1.70
CA PRO A 19 -8.48 -11.89 -1.89
C PRO A 19 -7.18 -12.47 -1.31
N GLU A 20 -7.17 -13.77 -1.01
CA GLU A 20 -5.94 -14.48 -0.58
C GLU A 20 -4.93 -14.66 -1.72
N VAL A 21 -5.42 -14.75 -2.95
CA VAL A 21 -4.62 -14.97 -4.17
C VAL A 21 -4.70 -13.74 -5.05
N CYS A 22 -3.54 -13.23 -5.47
CA CYS A 22 -3.49 -12.10 -6.38
C CYS A 22 -3.94 -12.49 -7.80
N PRO A 23 -4.87 -11.77 -8.43
CA PRO A 23 -5.31 -12.07 -9.80
C PRO A 23 -4.26 -11.71 -10.87
N MET A 24 -3.22 -10.95 -10.52
CA MET A 24 -2.16 -10.58 -11.47
C MET A 24 -0.97 -11.53 -11.44
N CYS A 25 -0.51 -11.94 -10.26
CA CYS A 25 0.63 -12.86 -10.15
C CYS A 25 0.22 -14.29 -9.80
N ASN A 26 -1.06 -14.56 -9.52
CA ASN A 26 -1.60 -15.88 -9.16
C ASN A 26 -0.83 -16.58 -8.02
N ASN A 27 -0.29 -15.79 -7.09
CA ASN A 27 0.41 -16.27 -5.91
C ASN A 27 -0.37 -15.88 -4.65
N HIS A 28 -0.22 -16.68 -3.58
CA HIS A 28 -0.68 -16.31 -2.25
C HIS A 28 0.13 -15.11 -1.75
N CYS A 29 -0.55 -14.00 -1.50
CA CYS A 29 0.09 -12.77 -1.05
C CYS A 29 -0.78 -12.03 -0.05
N SER A 30 -0.15 -11.27 0.83
CA SER A 30 -0.87 -10.31 1.66
C SER A 30 -1.07 -9.01 0.88
N PHE A 31 -2.27 -8.46 0.95
CA PHE A 31 -2.57 -7.14 0.42
C PHE A 31 -2.42 -6.10 1.52
N VAL A 32 -1.66 -5.04 1.24
CA VAL A 32 -1.49 -3.90 2.14
C VAL A 32 -2.48 -2.81 1.78
N ASP A 33 -3.06 -2.16 2.79
CA ASP A 33 -3.95 -1.03 2.59
C ASP A 33 -3.15 0.19 2.10
N ASN A 34 -3.42 0.61 0.87
CA ASN A 34 -2.80 1.76 0.20
C ASN A 34 -3.65 3.04 0.35
N THR A 35 -4.76 3.00 1.10
CA THR A 35 -5.54 4.19 1.48
C THR A 35 -4.91 4.95 2.66
N CYS A 36 -3.93 4.34 3.31
CA CYS A 36 -3.03 5.04 4.24
C CYS A 36 -2.02 5.89 3.43
N TYR A 37 -2.57 6.88 2.72
CA TYR A 37 -1.83 8.07 2.31
C TYR A 37 -1.32 8.66 3.61
N ILE A 38 -0.03 8.54 3.87
CA ILE A 38 0.64 9.46 4.76
C ILE A 38 1.01 10.65 3.87
N PRO A 39 0.22 11.76 3.84
CA PRO A 39 0.70 13.02 3.28
C PRO A 39 1.89 13.60 4.06
N ASP A 40 2.20 13.02 5.23
CA ASP A 40 3.22 13.47 6.16
C ASP A 40 4.08 12.31 6.70
N CYS A 41 4.59 11.46 5.82
CA CYS A 41 5.70 10.57 6.20
C CYS A 41 6.97 11.45 6.28
N GLY A 42 7.09 12.24 7.35
CA GLY A 42 8.33 12.88 7.77
C GLY A 42 8.74 14.18 7.05
N LYS A 43 7.83 15.14 6.87
CA LYS A 43 8.23 16.56 6.76
C LYS A 43 8.00 17.27 8.09
N VAL A 44 8.91 17.02 9.03
CA VAL A 44 9.30 18.03 10.01
C VAL A 44 10.55 18.69 9.41
N GLU A 45 10.27 19.81 8.75
CA GLU A 45 11.10 21.00 8.52
C GLU A 45 12.64 20.89 8.49
N SER A 46 13.20 21.53 7.47
CA SER A 46 14.55 22.08 7.47
C SER A 46 14.79 22.90 8.75
N ASP A 47 15.70 22.46 9.61
CA ASP A 47 16.54 23.40 10.34
C ASP A 47 17.98 22.90 10.33
N SER A 48 18.80 23.68 9.63
CA SER A 48 20.24 23.61 9.62
C SER A 48 20.78 23.91 11.02
N GLN A 49 21.33 22.90 11.71
CA GLN A 49 22.40 23.15 12.68
C GLN A 49 23.36 21.97 12.79
N GLY A 50 24.62 22.28 12.49
CA GLY A 50 25.80 21.42 12.53
C GLY A 50 26.94 22.15 11.86
#